data_AF-A0A538GHI5-F1
#
_entry.id   AF-A0A538GHI5-F1
#
_cell.length_a   1.000
_cell.length_b   1.000
_cell.length_c   1.000
_cell.angle_alpha   90.00
_cell.angle_beta   90.00
_cell.angle_gamma   90.00
#
_symmetry.space_group_name_H-M   'P 1'
#
loop_
_entity.id
_entity.type
_entity.pdbx_description
1 polymer ?
#
loop_
_entity_poly.entity_id
_entity_poly.type
_entity_poly.pdbx_seq_one_letter_code
_entity_poly.pdbx_strand_id
1 'polypeptide(L)'
;MVKTQFGDNTLFSVHSDDAPNVYVNGTPGQPIRDQTDPIVRNLEREMAQLHWLNPYTGQDQHGIMVALADQTEMRTLHMMSADQFRNPTFTPFADPNWFFFATGGPTPALCATPADCAFIPARTSQSFAWNHGDVQDEIASTWAGYVGPGIKNLGDDNAVWTDHTDHRPTLLTLLGLHDDYQTDGRAVTQIAHENALPVSLRVHHPSLERLGASYKQLMASFGSFSMDTLIASTHALASNSADDQTYTTIENQITALTNQRNALAANIRAGINQAEFDGTKLSENQIKDWTRAANDLLAQAHALATSS
;
A
#
# COMPACT_ATOMS: atom_id res chain seq x y z
N MET A 1 -24.28 5.19 -3.64
CA MET A 1 -23.86 6.54 -4.08
C MET A 1 -23.65 6.61 -5.59
N VAL A 2 -22.74 5.81 -6.17
CA VAL A 2 -22.44 5.76 -7.63
C VAL A 2 -23.70 5.85 -8.51
N LYS A 3 -24.64 4.91 -8.37
CA LYS A 3 -25.90 4.89 -9.13
C LYS A 3 -26.70 6.20 -9.05
N THR A 4 -26.67 6.86 -7.89
CA THR A 4 -27.46 8.09 -7.66
C THR A 4 -26.81 9.31 -8.28
N GLN A 5 -25.49 9.44 -8.22
CA GLN A 5 -24.78 10.60 -8.77
C GLN A 5 -24.59 10.51 -10.28
N PHE A 6 -24.29 9.31 -10.80
CA PHE A 6 -23.87 9.14 -12.18
C PHE A 6 -24.84 8.32 -13.03
N GLY A 7 -25.85 7.70 -12.41
CA GLY A 7 -26.79 6.84 -13.12
C GLY A 7 -26.22 5.47 -13.51
N ASP A 8 -24.97 5.17 -13.15
CA ASP A 8 -24.29 3.91 -13.49
C ASP A 8 -24.96 2.71 -12.82
N ASN A 9 -25.22 1.68 -13.62
CA ASN A 9 -25.86 0.43 -13.20
C ASN A 9 -24.88 -0.73 -12.97
N THR A 10 -23.57 -0.45 -13.00
CA THR A 10 -22.54 -1.46 -12.82
C THR A 10 -22.73 -2.18 -11.50
N LEU A 11 -22.86 -3.50 -11.59
CA LEU A 11 -22.97 -4.37 -10.43
C LEU A 11 -21.57 -4.78 -9.99
N PHE A 12 -21.27 -4.54 -8.72
CA PHE A 12 -20.02 -4.92 -8.10
C PHE A 12 -20.28 -5.35 -6.66
N SER A 13 -19.39 -6.20 -6.14
CA SER A 13 -19.38 -6.61 -4.75
C SER A 13 -18.27 -5.88 -4.01
N VAL A 14 -18.49 -5.53 -2.75
CA VAL A 14 -17.48 -4.93 -1.88
C VAL A 14 -17.46 -5.60 -0.52
N HIS A 15 -16.31 -5.52 0.16
CA HIS A 15 -16.29 -5.62 1.61
C HIS A 15 -16.69 -4.27 2.21
N SER A 16 -17.46 -4.26 3.30
CA SER A 16 -17.75 -3.00 4.01
C SER A 16 -16.49 -2.53 4.72
N ASP A 17 -15.90 -1.43 4.27
CA ASP A 17 -14.58 -0.97 4.70
C ASP A 17 -14.40 0.54 4.45
N ASP A 18 -13.35 1.16 5.02
CA ASP A 18 -12.87 2.48 4.62
C ASP A 18 -11.98 2.40 3.37
N ALA A 19 -11.38 1.23 3.09
CA ALA A 19 -10.78 0.90 1.79
C ALA A 19 -11.53 -0.26 1.08
N PRO A 20 -12.77 -0.04 0.57
CA PRO A 20 -13.63 -1.13 0.13
C PRO A 20 -13.15 -1.77 -1.17
N ASN A 21 -12.48 -2.92 -1.08
CA ASN A 21 -12.10 -3.75 -2.23
C ASN A 21 -13.29 -3.99 -3.18
N VAL A 22 -13.18 -3.54 -4.44
CA VAL A 22 -14.26 -3.61 -5.44
C VAL A 22 -14.04 -4.80 -6.37
N TYR A 23 -15.02 -5.69 -6.43
CA TYR A 23 -15.06 -6.81 -7.38
C TYR A 23 -16.18 -6.58 -8.38
N VAL A 24 -15.85 -6.13 -9.60
CA VAL A 24 -16.86 -5.84 -10.62
C VAL A 24 -17.38 -7.13 -11.24
N ASN A 25 -18.69 -7.34 -11.15
CA ASN A 25 -19.32 -8.59 -11.56
C ASN A 25 -19.21 -8.77 -13.08
N GLY A 26 -18.67 -9.90 -13.49
CA GLY A 26 -18.54 -10.31 -14.89
C GLY A 26 -19.59 -11.33 -15.32
N THR A 27 -19.15 -12.29 -16.13
CA THR A 27 -19.98 -13.38 -16.66
C THR A 27 -19.64 -14.71 -15.98
N PRO A 28 -20.42 -15.80 -16.15
CA PRO A 28 -20.04 -17.10 -15.60
C PRO A 28 -18.66 -17.62 -16.05
N GLY A 29 -18.19 -17.23 -17.24
CA GLY A 29 -16.86 -17.61 -17.76
C GLY A 29 -15.72 -16.69 -17.31
N GLN A 30 -16.05 -15.48 -16.85
CA GLN A 30 -15.12 -14.50 -16.31
C GLN A 30 -15.84 -13.77 -15.16
N PRO A 31 -15.87 -14.36 -13.94
CA PRO A 31 -16.73 -13.88 -12.86
C PRO A 31 -16.39 -12.47 -12.36
N ILE A 32 -15.14 -12.04 -12.56
CA ILE A 32 -14.63 -10.71 -12.22
C ILE A 32 -14.16 -10.06 -13.51
N ARG A 33 -14.62 -8.84 -13.81
CA ARG A 33 -14.20 -8.11 -15.02
C ARG A 33 -12.74 -7.67 -14.93
N ASP A 34 -12.10 -7.59 -16.10
CA ASP A 34 -10.74 -7.06 -16.23
C ASP A 34 -10.71 -5.57 -15.90
N GLN A 35 -9.59 -5.09 -15.32
CA GLN A 35 -9.42 -3.69 -14.93
C GLN A 35 -9.56 -2.71 -16.12
N THR A 36 -9.26 -3.15 -17.34
CA THR A 36 -9.31 -2.32 -18.56
C THR A 36 -10.67 -2.36 -19.26
N ASP A 37 -11.65 -3.11 -18.73
CA ASP A 37 -13.01 -3.11 -19.26
C ASP A 37 -13.59 -1.68 -19.18
N PRO A 38 -14.16 -1.12 -20.27
CA PRO A 38 -14.71 0.23 -20.27
C PRO A 38 -15.72 0.50 -19.13
N ILE A 39 -16.45 -0.53 -18.69
CA ILE A 39 -17.38 -0.42 -17.56
C ILE A 39 -16.61 -0.21 -16.24
N VAL A 40 -15.52 -0.92 -16.04
CA VAL A 40 -14.65 -0.75 -14.86
C VAL A 40 -14.00 0.62 -14.88
N ARG A 41 -13.45 1.02 -16.03
CA ARG A 41 -12.83 2.34 -16.23
C ARG A 41 -13.79 3.48 -15.95
N ASN A 42 -15.06 3.34 -16.36
CA ASN A 42 -16.09 4.32 -16.01
C ASN A 42 -16.33 4.39 -14.50
N LEU A 43 -16.47 3.22 -13.85
CA LEU A 43 -16.71 3.12 -12.42
C LEU A 43 -15.57 3.75 -11.59
N GLU A 44 -14.31 3.56 -11.96
CA GLU A 44 -13.16 4.16 -11.26
C GLU A 44 -13.20 5.70 -11.32
N ARG A 45 -13.47 6.27 -12.51
CA ARG A 45 -13.62 7.73 -12.69
C ARG A 45 -14.78 8.29 -11.87
N GLU A 46 -15.89 7.57 -11.81
CA GLU A 46 -17.05 7.95 -11.01
C GLU A 46 -16.76 7.88 -9.52
N MET A 47 -16.08 6.82 -9.06
CA MET A 47 -15.67 6.67 -7.66
C MET A 47 -14.71 7.80 -7.23
N ALA A 48 -13.76 8.19 -8.08
CA ALA A 48 -12.86 9.30 -7.83
C ALA A 48 -13.57 10.66 -7.72
N GLN A 49 -14.77 10.79 -8.32
CA GLN A 49 -15.58 12.01 -8.31
C GLN A 49 -16.66 12.01 -7.22
N LEU A 50 -16.77 10.93 -6.43
CA LEU A 50 -17.81 10.83 -5.43
C LEU A 50 -17.72 12.00 -4.44
N HIS A 51 -18.89 12.58 -4.19
CA HIS A 51 -19.11 13.56 -3.16
C HIS A 51 -20.42 13.28 -2.44
N TRP A 52 -20.58 13.68 -1.19
CA TRP A 52 -21.87 13.53 -0.53
C TRP A 52 -22.04 14.53 0.62
N LEU A 53 -23.31 14.80 0.96
CA LEU A 53 -23.67 15.58 2.13
C LEU A 53 -23.22 14.86 3.40
N ASN A 54 -22.25 15.42 4.11
CA ASN A 54 -21.76 14.87 5.36
C ASN A 54 -22.81 15.08 6.48
N PRO A 55 -23.32 14.02 7.11
CA PRO A 55 -24.39 14.13 8.11
C PRO A 55 -23.96 14.78 9.43
N TYR A 56 -22.66 14.86 9.73
CA TYR A 56 -22.13 15.57 10.90
C TYR A 56 -22.02 17.07 10.68
N THR A 57 -21.59 17.50 9.49
CA THR A 57 -21.29 18.92 9.21
C THR A 57 -22.39 19.64 8.42
N GLY A 58 -23.27 18.88 7.74
CA GLY A 58 -24.28 19.42 6.84
C GLY A 58 -23.69 20.08 5.59
N GLN A 59 -22.42 19.80 5.25
CA GLN A 59 -21.76 20.30 4.05
C GLN A 59 -21.60 19.19 3.01
N ASP A 60 -21.69 19.55 1.73
CA ASP A 60 -21.36 18.64 0.64
C ASP A 60 -19.84 18.47 0.56
N GLN A 61 -19.35 17.25 0.80
CA GLN A 61 -17.93 16.93 0.81
C GLN A 61 -17.54 16.23 -0.47
N HIS A 62 -16.59 16.81 -1.19
CA HIS A 62 -15.96 16.22 -2.37
C HIS A 62 -14.71 15.42 -1.98
N GLY A 63 -14.31 14.48 -2.84
CA GLY A 63 -13.09 13.70 -2.62
C GLY A 63 -13.24 12.71 -1.46
N ILE A 64 -14.42 12.11 -1.32
CA ILE A 64 -14.66 11.10 -0.27
C ILE A 64 -13.92 9.79 -0.55
N MET A 65 -13.35 9.64 -1.75
CA MET A 65 -12.30 8.68 -2.08
C MET A 65 -11.03 9.49 -2.36
N VAL A 66 -9.99 9.32 -1.54
CA VAL A 66 -8.75 10.10 -1.57
C VAL A 66 -7.66 9.46 -2.43
N ALA A 67 -7.72 8.13 -2.63
CA ALA A 67 -6.83 7.41 -3.52
C ALA A 67 -7.53 6.23 -4.18
N LEU A 68 -7.01 5.77 -5.32
CA LEU A 68 -7.49 4.57 -6.01
C LEU A 68 -6.30 3.75 -6.52
N ALA A 69 -6.41 2.43 -6.44
CA ALA A 69 -5.44 1.48 -6.95
C ALA A 69 -6.14 0.36 -7.75
N ASP A 70 -5.84 0.23 -9.04
CA ASP A 70 -6.22 -0.96 -9.83
C ASP A 70 -5.23 -2.12 -9.59
N GLN A 71 -5.31 -3.23 -10.34
CA GLN A 71 -4.40 -4.36 -10.10
C GLN A 71 -2.93 -4.09 -10.44
N THR A 72 -2.64 -3.05 -11.22
CA THR A 72 -1.27 -2.60 -11.44
C THR A 72 -0.73 -1.97 -10.15
N GLU A 73 -1.44 -1.01 -9.57
CA GLU A 73 -0.98 -0.35 -8.35
C GLU A 73 -1.10 -1.27 -7.13
N MET A 74 -2.15 -2.07 -7.00
CA MET A 74 -2.24 -3.08 -5.93
C MET A 74 -1.08 -4.06 -5.96
N ARG A 75 -0.52 -4.38 -7.14
CA ARG A 75 0.70 -5.18 -7.24
C ARG A 75 1.91 -4.41 -6.71
N THR A 76 1.98 -3.11 -6.97
CA THR A 76 3.00 -2.22 -6.39
C THR A 76 2.91 -2.23 -4.86
N LEU A 77 1.70 -2.12 -4.30
CA LEU A 77 1.43 -2.05 -2.87
C LEU A 77 1.51 -3.39 -2.12
N HIS A 78 1.79 -4.50 -2.81
CA HIS A 78 1.76 -5.87 -2.28
C HIS A 78 0.37 -6.36 -1.83
N MET A 79 -0.70 -5.87 -2.47
CA MET A 79 -2.09 -6.23 -2.19
C MET A 79 -2.62 -7.37 -3.08
N MET A 80 -1.80 -7.90 -3.98
CA MET A 80 -2.20 -8.98 -4.89
C MET A 80 -1.84 -10.36 -4.33
N SER A 81 -2.80 -11.27 -4.35
CA SER A 81 -2.64 -12.66 -3.95
C SER A 81 -2.45 -13.61 -5.15
N ALA A 82 -1.99 -14.82 -4.88
CA ALA A 82 -1.90 -15.88 -5.89
C ALA A 82 -3.28 -16.43 -6.33
N ASP A 83 -4.32 -16.20 -5.53
CA ASP A 83 -5.69 -16.59 -5.86
C ASP A 83 -6.37 -15.45 -6.62
N GLN A 84 -6.54 -15.63 -7.93
CA GLN A 84 -7.15 -14.62 -8.79
C GLN A 84 -8.56 -14.19 -8.33
N PHE A 85 -9.30 -15.04 -7.60
CA PHE A 85 -10.63 -14.69 -7.10
C PHE A 85 -10.61 -13.85 -5.82
N ARG A 86 -9.44 -13.68 -5.20
CA ARG A 86 -9.23 -12.79 -4.05
C ARG A 86 -8.66 -11.45 -4.45
N ASN A 87 -8.26 -11.28 -5.71
CA ASN A 87 -7.75 -10.02 -6.21
C ASN A 87 -8.92 -9.15 -6.66
N PRO A 88 -9.16 -7.99 -6.03
CA PRO A 88 -10.23 -7.11 -6.46
C PRO A 88 -9.92 -6.55 -7.86
N THR A 89 -10.95 -6.02 -8.50
CA THR A 89 -10.81 -5.28 -9.75
C THR A 89 -10.00 -4.00 -9.51
N PHE A 90 -10.35 -3.26 -8.46
CA PHE A 90 -9.61 -2.11 -7.94
C PHE A 90 -10.01 -1.84 -6.48
N THR A 91 -9.27 -0.97 -5.81
CA THR A 91 -9.50 -0.57 -4.41
C THR A 91 -9.44 0.95 -4.31
N PRO A 92 -10.56 1.63 -4.01
CA PRO A 92 -10.53 3.00 -3.54
C PRO A 92 -10.19 3.05 -2.05
N PHE A 93 -9.58 4.15 -1.65
CA PHE A 93 -9.22 4.49 -0.28
C PHE A 93 -10.01 5.74 0.10
N ALA A 94 -10.75 5.72 1.21
CA ALA A 94 -11.70 6.76 1.55
C ALA A 94 -11.04 7.97 2.23
N ASP A 95 -11.76 9.07 2.33
CA ASP A 95 -11.46 10.06 3.37
C ASP A 95 -11.71 9.43 4.76
N PRO A 96 -10.86 9.66 5.78
CA PRO A 96 -10.93 8.97 7.07
C PRO A 96 -12.23 9.22 7.87
N ASN A 97 -13.09 10.14 7.42
CA ASN A 97 -14.41 10.38 8.02
C ASN A 97 -15.51 9.50 7.40
N TRP A 98 -15.20 8.67 6.41
CA TRP A 98 -16.15 7.87 5.66
C TRP A 98 -15.89 6.38 5.82
N PHE A 99 -16.97 5.62 5.96
CA PHE A 99 -16.95 4.16 5.95
C PHE A 99 -18.05 3.67 5.00
N PHE A 100 -17.70 2.75 4.11
CA PHE A 100 -18.60 2.30 3.06
C PHE A 100 -19.21 0.96 3.40
N PHE A 101 -20.54 0.86 3.36
CA PHE A 101 -21.25 -0.40 3.58
C PHE A 101 -21.56 -1.09 2.26
N ALA A 102 -21.30 -2.39 2.20
CA ALA A 102 -21.79 -3.24 1.14
C ALA A 102 -23.32 -3.28 1.16
N THR A 103 -23.95 -2.91 0.04
CA THR A 103 -25.37 -3.11 -0.19
C THR A 103 -25.57 -4.28 -1.14
N GLY A 104 -26.16 -5.38 -0.66
CA GLY A 104 -26.42 -6.56 -1.48
C GLY A 104 -27.68 -6.41 -2.35
N GLY A 105 -27.71 -7.08 -3.50
CA GLY A 105 -28.91 -7.19 -4.34
C GLY A 105 -28.62 -7.39 -5.83
N PRO A 106 -29.64 -7.75 -6.63
CA PRO A 106 -29.50 -7.92 -8.08
C PRO A 106 -29.51 -6.58 -8.85
N THR A 107 -29.76 -5.46 -8.17
CA THR A 107 -29.77 -4.10 -8.73
C THR A 107 -28.97 -3.18 -7.83
N PRO A 108 -28.31 -2.13 -8.37
CA PRO A 108 -27.59 -1.16 -7.54
C PRO A 108 -28.54 -0.48 -6.55
N ALA A 109 -28.07 -0.23 -5.33
CA ALA A 109 -28.83 0.52 -4.35
C ALA A 109 -29.02 1.99 -4.79
N LEU A 110 -30.24 2.50 -4.67
CA LEU A 110 -30.58 3.90 -4.91
C LEU A 110 -30.59 4.66 -3.58
N CYS A 111 -29.94 5.81 -3.55
CA CYS A 111 -30.03 6.77 -2.45
C CYS A 111 -31.24 7.68 -2.71
N ALA A 112 -32.46 7.27 -2.34
CA ALA A 112 -33.66 8.07 -2.62
C ALA A 112 -33.65 9.41 -1.86
N THR A 113 -33.02 9.45 -0.70
CA THR A 113 -32.72 10.64 0.09
C THR A 113 -31.23 10.67 0.46
N PRO A 114 -30.66 11.84 0.82
CA PRO A 114 -29.29 11.93 1.31
C PRO A 114 -29.00 10.99 2.49
N ALA A 115 -29.96 10.87 3.41
CA ALA A 115 -29.88 10.03 4.60
C ALA A 115 -29.91 8.52 4.30
N ASP A 116 -30.41 8.11 3.13
CA ASP A 116 -30.44 6.70 2.74
C ASP A 116 -29.05 6.16 2.37
N CYS A 117 -28.07 7.03 2.09
CA CYS A 117 -26.72 6.62 1.69
C CYS A 117 -25.60 7.10 2.61
N ALA A 118 -25.79 8.21 3.31
CA ALA A 118 -24.87 8.62 4.36
C ALA A 118 -25.67 8.97 5.60
N PHE A 119 -25.39 8.27 6.69
CA PHE A 119 -26.06 8.47 7.96
C PHE A 119 -25.06 8.24 9.10
N ILE A 120 -25.36 8.83 10.24
CA ILE A 120 -24.65 8.52 11.49
C ILE A 120 -25.27 7.23 12.01
N PRO A 121 -24.52 6.11 12.11
CA PRO A 121 -25.08 4.87 12.61
C PRO A 121 -25.57 5.03 14.04
N ALA A 122 -26.71 4.42 14.36
CA ALA A 122 -27.20 4.39 15.73
C ALA A 122 -26.17 3.69 16.63
N ARG A 123 -25.98 4.21 17.86
CA ARG A 123 -25.06 3.63 18.84
C ARG A 123 -25.57 2.27 19.31
N THR A 124 -25.10 1.22 18.66
CA THR A 124 -25.43 -0.19 18.94
C THR A 124 -24.13 -0.97 19.16
N SER A 125 -24.24 -2.25 19.54
CA SER A 125 -23.06 -3.12 19.64
C SER A 125 -22.39 -3.44 18.30
N GLN A 126 -22.94 -2.94 17.18
CA GLN A 126 -22.40 -3.12 15.82
C GLN A 126 -21.98 -1.79 15.15
N SER A 127 -21.99 -0.68 15.90
CA SER A 127 -21.49 0.62 15.43
C SER A 127 -20.12 0.91 16.01
N PHE A 128 -19.17 1.31 15.17
CA PHE A 128 -17.80 1.65 15.56
C PHE A 128 -17.58 3.16 15.40
N ALA A 129 -16.91 3.78 16.37
CA ALA A 129 -16.50 5.18 16.29
C ALA A 129 -15.12 5.36 15.62
N TRP A 130 -14.35 4.26 15.50
CA TRP A 130 -13.03 4.20 14.89
C TRP A 130 -12.95 2.94 14.05
N ASN A 131 -12.17 2.99 12.98
CA ASN A 131 -11.88 1.83 12.14
C ASN A 131 -10.41 1.82 11.70
N HIS A 132 -10.06 0.82 10.91
CA HIS A 132 -8.75 0.59 10.30
C HIS A 132 -8.96 -0.06 8.93
N GLY A 133 -7.92 -0.09 8.09
CA GLY A 133 -7.97 -0.74 6.78
C GLY A 133 -7.42 0.12 5.65
N ASP A 134 -7.25 1.41 5.92
CA ASP A 134 -7.00 2.44 4.91
C ASP A 134 -5.60 3.09 5.04
N VAL A 135 -5.31 4.08 4.18
CA VAL A 135 -3.95 4.61 3.93
C VAL A 135 -3.53 5.77 4.85
N GLN A 136 -4.38 6.18 5.79
CA GLN A 136 -4.10 7.35 6.64
C GLN A 136 -3.08 7.02 7.73
N ASP A 137 -2.24 8.00 8.05
CA ASP A 137 -1.12 7.85 8.99
C ASP A 137 -1.57 7.37 10.38
N GLU A 138 -2.76 7.79 10.83
CA GLU A 138 -3.33 7.38 12.13
C GLU A 138 -3.67 5.88 12.21
N ILE A 139 -3.85 5.23 11.06
CA ILE A 139 -4.14 3.79 10.92
C ILE A 139 -2.85 3.03 10.59
N ALA A 140 -2.04 3.58 9.68
CA ALA A 140 -0.85 2.94 9.13
C ALA A 140 0.35 2.93 10.09
N SER A 141 0.42 3.88 11.02
CA SER A 141 1.56 4.03 11.94
C SER A 141 1.40 3.19 13.19
N THR A 142 2.19 2.12 13.31
CA THR A 142 2.24 1.26 14.50
C THR A 142 3.54 1.41 15.28
N TRP A 143 3.48 1.17 16.59
CA TRP A 143 4.65 1.17 17.47
C TRP A 143 5.16 -0.24 17.70
N ALA A 144 6.48 -0.41 17.63
CA ALA A 144 7.15 -1.66 18.00
C ALA A 144 8.16 -1.43 19.13
N GLY A 145 7.94 -2.11 20.25
CA GLY A 145 8.83 -2.06 21.41
C GLY A 145 9.80 -3.23 21.43
N TYR A 146 11.09 -2.93 21.60
CA TYR A 146 12.14 -3.93 21.80
C TYR A 146 12.81 -3.72 23.15
N VAL A 147 12.87 -4.78 23.97
CA VAL A 147 13.52 -4.77 25.28
C VAL A 147 14.26 -6.09 25.47
N GLY A 148 15.54 -6.00 25.83
CA GLY A 148 16.34 -7.18 26.12
C GLY A 148 17.84 -6.91 26.04
N PRO A 149 18.67 -7.92 26.32
CA PRO A 149 20.11 -7.83 26.15
C PRO A 149 20.48 -7.40 24.72
N GLY A 150 21.42 -6.47 24.58
CA GLY A 150 21.90 -6.00 23.29
C GLY A 150 21.04 -4.92 22.62
N ILE A 151 19.86 -4.59 23.13
CA ILE A 151 19.04 -3.47 22.67
C ILE A 151 19.46 -2.17 23.37
N LYS A 152 19.63 -1.09 22.59
CA LYS A 152 19.92 0.26 23.09
C LYS A 152 18.70 0.82 23.81
N ASN A 153 18.92 1.58 24.89
CA ASN A 153 17.86 2.36 25.53
C ASN A 153 17.68 3.70 24.81
N LEU A 154 16.86 3.72 23.76
CA LEU A 154 16.60 4.92 22.95
C LEU A 154 15.35 5.70 23.40
N GLY A 155 14.50 5.11 24.24
CA GLY A 155 13.18 5.64 24.54
C GLY A 155 12.27 5.58 23.30
N ASP A 156 11.40 6.58 23.15
CA ASP A 156 10.57 6.74 21.96
C ASP A 156 11.44 7.33 20.83
N ASP A 157 11.77 6.51 19.83
CA ASP A 157 12.58 6.91 18.67
C ASP A 157 11.72 6.94 17.40
N ASN A 158 11.58 8.13 16.83
CA ASN A 158 10.83 8.37 15.58
C ASN A 158 11.74 8.51 14.35
N ALA A 159 13.05 8.33 14.48
CA ALA A 159 14.00 8.50 13.39
C ALA A 159 14.27 7.20 12.62
N VAL A 160 14.04 6.04 13.23
CA VAL A 160 14.26 4.74 12.59
C VAL A 160 13.01 4.30 11.85
N TRP A 161 13.05 4.39 10.53
CA TRP A 161 11.96 3.91 9.67
C TRP A 161 12.02 2.38 9.51
N THR A 162 10.91 1.70 9.80
CA THR A 162 10.73 0.25 9.70
C THR A 162 9.32 -0.09 9.22
N ASP A 163 9.11 -1.29 8.68
CA ASP A 163 7.76 -1.84 8.50
C ASP A 163 7.57 -3.17 9.26
N HIS A 164 6.36 -3.72 9.24
CA HIS A 164 6.04 -4.96 9.94
C HIS A 164 6.91 -6.16 9.53
N THR A 165 7.44 -6.18 8.30
CA THR A 165 8.26 -7.30 7.82
C THR A 165 9.63 -7.34 8.51
N ASP A 166 10.07 -6.23 9.11
CA ASP A 166 11.37 -6.10 9.78
C ASP A 166 11.40 -6.77 11.18
N HIS A 167 10.25 -7.01 11.81
CA HIS A 167 10.20 -7.56 13.18
C HIS A 167 10.84 -8.93 13.29
N ARG A 168 10.48 -9.83 12.37
CA ARG A 168 10.95 -11.22 12.39
C ARG A 168 12.46 -11.32 12.16
N PRO A 169 13.05 -10.77 11.08
CA PRO A 169 14.50 -10.82 10.89
C PRO A 169 15.27 -10.11 12.01
N THR A 170 14.71 -9.06 12.64
CA THR A 170 15.31 -8.43 13.82
C THR A 170 15.41 -9.40 14.99
N LEU A 171 14.31 -10.08 15.34
CA LEU A 171 14.31 -11.06 16.43
C LEU A 171 15.25 -12.24 16.14
N LEU A 172 15.21 -12.78 14.92
CA LEU A 172 16.06 -13.90 14.52
C LEU A 172 17.55 -13.54 14.61
N THR A 173 17.93 -12.36 14.11
CA THR A 173 19.31 -11.84 14.16
C THR A 173 19.81 -11.71 15.59
N LEU A 174 18.99 -11.13 16.48
CA LEU A 174 19.38 -10.90 17.89
C LEU A 174 19.49 -12.20 18.69
N LEU A 175 18.70 -13.21 18.33
CA LEU A 175 18.69 -14.52 18.99
C LEU A 175 19.67 -15.52 18.37
N GLY A 176 20.34 -15.16 17.26
CA GLY A 176 21.20 -16.07 16.51
C GLY A 176 20.44 -17.24 15.88
N LEU A 177 19.18 -17.01 15.50
CA LEU A 177 18.31 -17.97 14.83
C LEU A 177 18.22 -17.67 13.33
N HIS A 178 17.79 -18.66 12.55
CA HIS A 178 17.49 -18.50 11.13
C HIS A 178 16.24 -19.30 10.77
N ASP A 179 15.56 -18.88 9.71
CA ASP A 179 14.47 -19.65 9.10
C ASP A 179 15.00 -20.50 7.92
N ASP A 180 14.13 -21.34 7.37
CA ASP A 180 14.33 -22.09 6.13
C ASP A 180 13.86 -21.33 4.88
N TYR A 181 13.34 -20.12 5.04
CA TYR A 181 12.92 -19.22 3.96
C TYR A 181 13.54 -17.82 4.09
N GLN A 182 13.64 -17.11 2.96
CA GLN A 182 14.14 -15.73 2.95
C GLN A 182 13.08 -14.77 3.46
N THR A 183 13.46 -13.91 4.40
CA THR A 183 12.59 -12.84 4.92
C THR A 183 12.55 -11.66 3.95
N ASP A 184 11.39 -10.99 3.84
CA ASP A 184 11.23 -9.78 3.02
C ASP A 184 11.67 -8.49 3.74
N GLY A 185 11.69 -8.52 5.08
CA GLY A 185 12.22 -7.42 5.87
C GLY A 185 13.74 -7.47 6.02
N ARG A 186 14.24 -6.57 6.86
CA ARG A 186 15.62 -6.56 7.34
C ARG A 186 15.67 -6.47 8.86
N ALA A 187 16.76 -6.93 9.46
CA ALA A 187 17.09 -6.63 10.83
C ALA A 187 17.24 -5.10 11.03
N VAL A 188 16.61 -4.59 12.08
CA VAL A 188 16.72 -3.20 12.50
C VAL A 188 17.98 -3.06 13.36
N THR A 189 19.14 -2.91 12.72
CA THR A 189 20.43 -2.81 13.42
C THR A 189 20.57 -1.51 14.22
N GLN A 190 19.83 -0.47 13.83
CA GLN A 190 19.84 0.85 14.46
C GLN A 190 19.55 0.78 15.98
N ILE A 191 18.67 -0.13 16.39
CA ILE A 191 18.23 -0.30 17.78
C ILE A 191 19.16 -1.19 18.61
N ALA A 192 20.12 -1.89 17.99
CA ALA A 192 21.02 -2.82 18.66
C ALA A 192 22.38 -2.19 18.95
N HIS A 193 23.01 -2.58 20.06
CA HIS A 193 24.42 -2.33 20.29
C HIS A 193 25.25 -3.14 19.29
N GLU A 194 26.34 -2.57 18.77
CA GLU A 194 27.15 -3.24 17.74
C GLU A 194 27.60 -4.65 18.19
N ASN A 195 28.01 -4.82 19.45
CA ASN A 195 28.46 -6.11 19.97
C ASN A 195 27.35 -7.18 20.09
N ALA A 196 26.09 -6.82 19.91
CA ALA A 196 24.95 -7.74 19.85
C ALA A 196 24.66 -8.23 18.43
N LEU A 197 25.34 -7.68 17.41
CA LEU A 197 25.12 -8.00 16.00
C LEU A 197 26.21 -8.95 15.45
N PRO A 198 25.87 -9.85 14.51
CA PRO A 198 26.85 -10.66 13.81
C PRO A 198 27.87 -9.80 13.06
N VAL A 199 29.10 -10.30 12.90
CA VAL A 199 30.22 -9.58 12.26
C VAL A 199 29.83 -9.05 10.87
N SER A 200 29.06 -9.81 10.11
CA SER A 200 28.54 -9.46 8.79
C SER A 200 27.73 -8.17 8.76
N LEU A 201 26.99 -7.86 9.82
CA LEU A 201 26.22 -6.62 9.94
C LEU A 201 27.02 -5.46 10.54
N ARG A 202 28.12 -5.75 11.25
CA ARG A 202 29.00 -4.71 11.82
C ARG A 202 29.95 -4.09 10.79
N VAL A 203 30.32 -4.85 9.77
CA VAL A 203 31.21 -4.37 8.71
C VAL A 203 30.46 -3.40 7.80
N HIS A 204 31.01 -2.22 7.59
CA HIS A 204 30.35 -1.11 6.87
C HIS A 204 28.98 -0.70 7.45
N HIS A 205 28.79 -0.85 8.78
CA HIS A 205 27.50 -0.66 9.46
C HIS A 205 26.74 0.62 9.04
N PRO A 206 27.34 1.83 8.98
CA PRO A 206 26.61 3.03 8.53
C PRO A 206 26.17 2.98 7.06
N SER A 207 26.88 2.25 6.20
CA SER A 207 26.48 2.06 4.80
C SER A 207 25.35 1.04 4.69
N LEU A 208 25.40 -0.03 5.50
CA LEU A 208 24.35 -1.04 5.53
C LEU A 208 23.03 -0.49 6.06
N GLU A 209 23.07 0.35 7.10
CA GLU A 209 21.88 1.03 7.61
C GLU A 209 21.25 1.97 6.58
N ARG A 210 22.08 2.67 5.78
CA ARG A 210 21.59 3.51 4.67
C ARG A 210 20.92 2.69 3.57
N LEU A 211 21.53 1.57 3.17
CA LEU A 211 20.90 0.63 2.25
C LEU A 211 19.58 0.12 2.80
N GLY A 212 19.55 -0.25 4.09
CA GLY A 212 18.35 -0.70 4.77
C GLY A 212 17.25 0.36 4.75
N ALA A 213 17.57 1.62 5.01
CA ALA A 213 16.60 2.71 4.93
C ALA A 213 16.03 2.90 3.51
N SER A 214 16.88 2.94 2.48
CA SER A 214 16.45 3.05 1.08
C SER A 214 15.61 1.83 0.66
N TYR A 215 16.00 0.62 1.08
CA TYR A 215 15.27 -0.61 0.80
C TYR A 215 13.85 -0.57 1.39
N LYS A 216 13.70 -0.03 2.60
CA LYS A 216 12.37 0.09 3.22
C LYS A 216 11.47 1.11 2.52
N GLN A 217 12.00 2.26 2.12
CA GLN A 217 11.24 3.22 1.31
C GLN A 217 10.80 2.65 -0.05
N LEU A 218 11.55 1.67 -0.56
CA LEU A 218 11.28 1.01 -1.83
C LEU A 218 10.27 -0.14 -1.75
N MET A 219 10.22 -0.87 -0.63
CA MET A 219 9.48 -2.13 -0.51
C MET A 219 8.28 -2.09 0.42
N ALA A 220 8.23 -1.17 1.38
CA ALA A 220 7.10 -1.14 2.28
C ALA A 220 5.85 -0.58 1.59
N SER A 221 4.66 -1.08 1.95
CA SER A 221 3.39 -0.57 1.42
C SER A 221 3.16 0.92 1.74
N PHE A 222 3.78 1.43 2.80
CA PHE A 222 3.78 2.86 3.18
C PHE A 222 5.13 3.56 2.94
N GLY A 223 6.05 2.91 2.23
CA GLY A 223 7.30 3.55 1.79
C GLY A 223 7.02 4.58 0.70
N SER A 224 7.93 5.55 0.52
CA SER A 224 7.71 6.63 -0.44
C SER A 224 7.50 6.14 -1.88
N PHE A 225 8.10 5.03 -2.29
CA PHE A 225 7.84 4.44 -3.62
C PHE A 225 6.35 4.13 -3.81
N SER A 226 5.77 3.39 -2.86
CA SER A 226 4.37 2.97 -2.87
C SER A 226 3.42 4.15 -2.78
N MET A 227 3.71 5.13 -1.93
CA MET A 227 2.86 6.31 -1.80
C MET A 227 2.92 7.23 -3.01
N ASP A 228 4.10 7.40 -3.63
CA ASP A 228 4.24 8.17 -4.87
C ASP A 228 3.52 7.48 -6.05
N THR A 229 3.64 6.15 -6.18
CA THR A 229 2.91 5.42 -7.24
C THR A 229 1.41 5.41 -7.02
N LEU A 230 0.94 5.37 -5.77
CA LEU A 230 -0.49 5.46 -5.45
C LEU A 230 -1.07 6.82 -5.85
N ILE A 231 -0.33 7.92 -5.65
CA ILE A 231 -0.72 9.25 -6.15
C ILE A 231 -0.87 9.20 -7.68
N ALA A 232 0.14 8.69 -8.38
CA ALA A 232 0.11 8.59 -9.84
C ALA A 232 -1.05 7.71 -10.34
N SER A 233 -1.28 6.54 -9.71
CA SER A 233 -2.38 5.65 -10.07
C SER A 233 -3.74 6.30 -9.82
N THR A 234 -3.88 7.04 -8.72
CA THR A 234 -5.11 7.81 -8.45
C THR A 234 -5.41 8.80 -9.57
N HIS A 235 -4.40 9.55 -10.06
CA HIS A 235 -4.54 10.43 -11.22
C HIS A 235 -4.89 9.66 -12.50
N ALA A 236 -4.25 8.51 -12.73
CA ALA A 236 -4.51 7.63 -13.87
C ALA A 236 -5.97 7.13 -13.89
N LEU A 237 -6.45 6.62 -12.75
CA LEU A 237 -7.79 6.08 -12.57
C LEU A 237 -8.88 7.15 -12.66
N ALA A 238 -8.62 8.35 -12.15
CA ALA A 238 -9.53 9.49 -12.26
C ALA A 238 -9.60 10.10 -13.67
N SER A 239 -8.60 9.84 -14.53
CA SER A 239 -8.50 10.48 -15.84
C SER A 239 -9.59 10.06 -16.82
N ASN A 240 -10.05 11.01 -17.64
CA ASN A 240 -11.02 10.79 -18.73
C ASN A 240 -10.46 11.27 -20.09
N SER A 241 -9.15 11.11 -20.29
CA SER A 241 -8.50 11.41 -21.57
C SER A 241 -9.06 10.52 -22.68
N ALA A 242 -9.10 11.02 -23.92
CA ALA A 242 -9.49 10.23 -25.08
C ALA A 242 -8.72 8.90 -25.14
N ASP A 243 -9.44 7.82 -25.44
CA ASP A 243 -8.92 6.45 -25.58
C ASP A 243 -8.12 5.94 -24.36
N ASP A 244 -8.41 6.45 -23.15
CA ASP A 244 -7.70 6.09 -21.91
C ASP A 244 -6.16 6.33 -21.99
N GLN A 245 -5.74 7.32 -22.78
CA GLN A 245 -4.32 7.57 -23.01
C GLN A 245 -3.54 7.91 -21.72
N THR A 246 -4.08 8.77 -20.85
CA THR A 246 -3.45 9.12 -19.56
C THR A 246 -3.35 7.91 -18.66
N TYR A 247 -4.45 7.17 -18.46
CA TYR A 247 -4.47 5.92 -17.71
C TYR A 247 -3.41 4.93 -18.21
N THR A 248 -3.44 4.63 -19.51
CA THR A 248 -2.52 3.68 -20.14
C THR A 248 -1.06 4.11 -19.99
N THR A 249 -0.77 5.40 -20.15
CA THR A 249 0.60 5.91 -20.03
C THR A 249 1.12 5.77 -18.60
N ILE A 250 0.35 6.19 -17.59
CA ILE A 250 0.80 6.19 -16.20
C ILE A 250 0.89 4.75 -15.67
N GLU A 251 -0.10 3.90 -15.89
CA GLU A 251 -0.08 2.50 -15.40
C GLU A 251 1.04 1.67 -16.04
N ASN A 252 1.41 1.95 -17.29
CA ASN A 252 2.59 1.34 -17.91
C ASN A 252 3.90 1.80 -17.24
N GLN A 253 3.99 3.06 -16.82
CA GLN A 253 5.15 3.57 -16.10
C GLN A 253 5.24 2.97 -14.69
N ILE A 254 4.12 2.88 -13.97
CA ILE A 254 4.03 2.18 -12.68
C ILE A 254 4.46 0.72 -12.83
N THR A 255 3.96 0.01 -13.84
CA THR A 255 4.37 -1.37 -14.15
C THR A 255 5.88 -1.48 -14.38
N ALA A 256 6.45 -0.57 -15.16
CA ALA A 256 7.89 -0.57 -15.45
C ALA A 256 8.73 -0.30 -14.18
N LEU A 257 8.31 0.66 -13.36
CA LEU A 257 8.96 0.98 -12.09
C LEU A 257 8.86 -0.20 -11.12
N THR A 258 7.69 -0.82 -10.98
CA THR A 258 7.48 -1.98 -10.10
C THR A 258 8.33 -3.18 -10.53
N ASN A 259 8.49 -3.43 -11.84
CA ASN A 259 9.38 -4.48 -12.33
C ASN A 259 10.86 -4.20 -12.01
N GLN A 260 11.33 -2.97 -12.23
CA GLN A 260 12.71 -2.57 -11.89
C GLN A 260 12.96 -2.67 -10.38
N ARG A 261 12.01 -2.18 -9.59
CA ARG A 261 12.00 -2.26 -8.14
C ARG A 261 12.09 -3.70 -7.64
N ASN A 262 11.26 -4.60 -8.16
CA ASN A 262 11.26 -6.02 -7.77
C ASN A 262 12.59 -6.71 -8.10
N ALA A 263 13.18 -6.41 -9.26
CA ALA A 263 14.48 -6.96 -9.65
C ALA A 263 15.61 -6.49 -8.72
N LEU A 264 15.65 -5.19 -8.39
CA LEU A 264 16.63 -4.65 -7.45
C LEU A 264 16.41 -5.21 -6.04
N ALA A 265 15.16 -5.21 -5.56
CA ALA A 265 14.77 -5.68 -4.25
C ALA A 265 15.13 -7.15 -4.04
N ALA A 266 14.98 -8.01 -5.05
CA ALA A 266 15.41 -9.40 -4.97
C ALA A 266 16.92 -9.55 -4.68
N ASN A 267 17.75 -8.73 -5.31
CA ASN A 267 19.20 -8.73 -5.08
C ASN A 267 19.54 -8.21 -3.66
N ILE A 268 18.93 -7.09 -3.26
CA ILE A 268 19.14 -6.50 -1.93
C ILE A 268 18.71 -7.49 -0.84
N ARG A 269 17.49 -8.06 -0.95
CA ARG A 269 16.94 -9.04 -0.01
C ARG A 269 17.85 -10.25 0.15
N ALA A 270 18.31 -10.83 -0.97
CA ALA A 270 19.21 -11.97 -0.92
C ALA A 270 20.53 -11.64 -0.19
N GLY A 271 21.11 -10.47 -0.48
CA GLY A 271 22.33 -10.02 0.17
C GLY A 271 22.16 -9.72 1.67
N ILE A 272 21.05 -9.08 2.05
CA ILE A 272 20.72 -8.79 3.45
C ILE A 272 20.51 -10.10 4.23
N ASN A 273 19.71 -11.04 3.70
CA ASN A 273 19.47 -12.33 4.37
C ASN A 273 20.79 -13.11 4.55
N GLN A 274 21.67 -13.14 3.55
CA GLN A 274 23.00 -13.77 3.68
C GLN A 274 23.88 -13.10 4.74
N ALA A 275 23.75 -11.77 4.90
CA ALA A 275 24.47 -11.04 5.94
C ALA A 275 23.89 -11.28 7.34
N GLU A 276 22.57 -11.40 7.46
CA GLU A 276 21.90 -11.64 8.73
C GLU A 276 22.12 -13.07 9.23
N PHE A 277 21.98 -14.07 8.35
CA PHE A 277 21.85 -15.46 8.76
C PHE A 277 23.02 -16.37 8.36
N ASP A 278 23.76 -16.04 7.30
CA ASP A 278 24.83 -16.90 6.76
C ASP A 278 26.26 -16.37 7.05
N GLY A 279 26.38 -15.26 7.80
CA GLY A 279 27.66 -14.64 8.12
C GLY A 279 28.40 -14.05 6.92
N THR A 280 27.71 -13.88 5.78
CA THR A 280 28.31 -13.35 4.54
C THR A 280 28.39 -11.83 4.57
N LYS A 281 29.55 -11.27 4.27
CA LYS A 281 29.74 -9.81 4.28
C LYS A 281 29.39 -9.23 2.91
N LEU A 282 28.53 -8.22 2.89
CA LEU A 282 28.35 -7.39 1.70
C LEU A 282 29.57 -6.47 1.53
N SER A 283 30.04 -6.34 0.28
CA SER A 283 31.10 -5.38 -0.02
C SER A 283 30.56 -3.95 0.02
N GLU A 284 31.40 -2.99 0.41
CA GLU A 284 30.99 -1.58 0.46
C GLU A 284 30.53 -1.03 -0.91
N ASN A 285 31.17 -1.48 -1.99
CA ASN A 285 30.79 -1.09 -3.35
C ASN A 285 29.39 -1.58 -3.70
N GLN A 286 29.10 -2.86 -3.41
CA GLN A 286 27.78 -3.44 -3.63
C GLN A 286 26.68 -2.71 -2.83
N ILE A 287 26.95 -2.38 -1.56
CA ILE A 287 26.03 -1.60 -0.72
C ILE A 287 25.76 -0.23 -1.34
N LYS A 288 26.81 0.48 -1.81
CA LYS A 288 26.69 1.80 -2.44
C LYS A 288 25.93 1.75 -3.76
N ASP A 289 26.20 0.76 -4.60
CA ASP A 289 25.55 0.61 -5.90
C ASP A 289 24.05 0.33 -5.74
N TRP A 290 23.69 -0.56 -4.81
CA TRP A 290 22.29 -0.83 -4.48
C TRP A 290 21.57 0.36 -3.85
N THR A 291 22.24 1.08 -2.95
CA THR A 291 21.67 2.30 -2.34
C THR A 291 21.38 3.35 -3.41
N ARG A 292 22.30 3.54 -4.36
CA ARG A 292 22.11 4.47 -5.48
C ARG A 292 20.94 4.04 -6.35
N ALA A 293 20.91 2.79 -6.79
CA ALA A 293 19.84 2.27 -7.62
C ALA A 293 18.46 2.36 -6.94
N ALA A 294 18.40 2.13 -5.63
CA ALA A 294 17.17 2.30 -4.85
C ALA A 294 16.73 3.77 -4.86
N ASN A 295 17.64 4.69 -4.54
CA ASN A 295 17.33 6.13 -4.53
C ASN A 295 16.94 6.65 -5.93
N ASP A 296 17.52 6.12 -7.00
CA ASP A 296 17.16 6.48 -8.37
C ASP A 296 15.72 6.02 -8.71
N LEU A 297 15.27 4.87 -8.20
CA LEU A 297 13.89 4.42 -8.36
C LEU A 297 12.90 5.24 -7.52
N LEU A 298 13.28 5.59 -6.29
CA LEU A 298 12.49 6.50 -5.45
C LEU A 298 12.29 7.85 -6.15
N ALA A 299 13.35 8.41 -6.72
CA ALA A 299 13.27 9.67 -7.46
C ALA A 299 12.39 9.58 -8.71
N GLN A 300 12.39 8.44 -9.41
CA GLN A 300 11.52 8.22 -10.58
C GLN A 300 10.05 8.08 -10.20
N ALA A 301 9.74 7.35 -9.12
CA ALA A 301 8.38 7.25 -8.59
C ALA A 301 7.86 8.64 -8.18
N HIS A 302 8.68 9.40 -7.45
CA HIS A 302 8.35 10.77 -7.08
C HIS A 302 8.12 11.69 -8.30
N ALA A 303 9.00 11.61 -9.31
CA ALA A 303 8.84 12.37 -10.54
C ALA A 303 7.51 12.02 -11.24
N LEU A 304 7.16 10.73 -11.30
CA LEU A 304 5.89 10.28 -11.85
C LEU A 304 4.71 10.88 -11.08
N ALA A 305 4.69 10.77 -9.75
CA ALA A 305 3.66 11.35 -8.90
C ALA A 305 3.46 12.86 -9.14
N THR A 306 4.56 13.62 -9.19
CA THR A 306 4.50 15.09 -9.38
C THR A 306 4.13 15.52 -10.80
N SER A 307 4.27 14.63 -11.78
CA SER A 307 4.01 14.91 -13.21
C SER A 307 2.67 14.38 -13.72
N SER A 308 1.96 13.61 -12.89
CA SER A 308 0.67 12.99 -13.20
C SER A 308 -0.49 13.98 -13.16
#